data_AF-A0A969B793-F1
#
_entry.id   AF-A0A969B793-F1
#
_cell.length_a   1.000
_cell.length_b   1.000
_cell.length_c   1.000
_cell.angle_alpha   90.00
_cell.angle_beta   90.00
_cell.angle_gamma   90.00
#
_symmetry.space_group_name_H-M   'P 1'
#
loop_
_entity.id
_entity.type
_entity.pdbx_description
1 polymer ?
#
loop_
_entity_poly.entity_id
_entity_poly.type
_entity_poly.pdbx_seq_one_letter_code
_entity_poly.pdbx_strand_id
1 'polypeptide(L)'
;MTLPSSNRVSIDDVVVSAEHCLKRPLEPIERLILKSSWQGLPYTAIATTSGYANVYVREVGARLWQALSEALGTKVTKKRLPW
;
A
#
# COMPACT_ATOMS: atom_id res chain seq x y z
N MET A 1 -7.75 -32.19 15.83
CA MET A 1 -7.28 -30.97 16.51
C MET A 1 -6.35 -30.25 15.55
N THR A 2 -6.88 -29.32 14.78
CA THR A 2 -6.13 -28.52 13.80
C THR A 2 -6.70 -27.12 13.90
N LEU A 3 -5.92 -26.20 14.46
CA LEU A 3 -6.28 -24.79 14.61
C LEU A 3 -6.49 -24.19 13.22
N PRO A 4 -7.52 -23.36 12.98
CA PRO A 4 -7.67 -22.66 11.71
C PRO A 4 -6.46 -21.74 11.53
N SER A 5 -5.79 -21.91 10.40
CA SER A 5 -4.63 -21.14 9.95
C SER A 5 -4.84 -19.66 10.24
N SER A 6 -3.93 -19.10 11.04
CA SER A 6 -3.84 -17.67 11.33
C SER A 6 -3.92 -16.89 10.02
N ASN A 7 -5.00 -16.14 9.84
CA ASN A 7 -5.28 -15.29 8.69
C ASN A 7 -4.23 -14.18 8.59
N ARG A 8 -3.03 -14.50 8.10
CA ARG A 8 -2.01 -13.51 7.76
C ARG A 8 -2.27 -13.06 6.33
N VAL A 9 -2.93 -11.91 6.19
CA VAL A 9 -3.08 -11.25 4.89
C VAL A 9 -1.69 -11.13 4.26
N SER A 10 -1.50 -11.75 3.08
CA SER A 10 -0.23 -11.72 2.38
C SER A 10 -0.02 -10.37 1.72
N ILE A 11 1.23 -10.03 1.43
CA ILE A 11 1.58 -8.75 0.77
C ILE A 11 0.94 -8.61 -0.62
N ASP A 12 0.67 -9.73 -1.29
CA ASP A 12 -0.01 -9.75 -2.58
C ASP A 12 -1.52 -9.55 -2.43
N ASP A 13 -2.14 -10.03 -1.35
CA ASP A 13 -3.56 -9.78 -1.06
C ASP A 13 -3.84 -8.29 -0.85
N VAL A 14 -2.89 -7.56 -0.24
CA VAL A 14 -3.01 -6.11 -0.03
C VAL A 14 -3.02 -5.36 -1.36
N VAL A 15 -2.18 -5.76 -2.32
CA VAL A 15 -2.14 -5.14 -3.65
C VAL A 15 -3.43 -5.43 -4.42
N VAL A 16 -3.87 -6.69 -4.44
CA VAL A 16 -5.11 -7.08 -5.11
C VAL A 16 -6.31 -6.33 -4.53
N SER A 17 -6.39 -6.22 -3.20
CA SER A 17 -7.46 -5.49 -2.52
C SER A 17 -7.47 -4.01 -2.90
N ALA A 18 -6.31 -3.36 -2.91
CA ALA A 18 -6.19 -1.96 -3.31
C ALA A 18 -6.58 -1.73 -4.78
N GLU A 19 -6.14 -2.60 -5.70
CA GLU A 19 -6.49 -2.53 -7.13
C GLU A 19 -7.99 -2.72 -7.35
N HIS A 20 -8.62 -3.63 -6.59
CA HIS A 20 -10.06 -3.84 -6.64
C HIS A 20 -10.84 -2.63 -6.11
N CYS A 21 -10.39 -2.02 -5.01
CA CYS A 21 -10.99 -0.78 -4.48
C CYS A 21 -10.90 0.37 -5.48
N LEU A 22 -9.74 0.55 -6.12
CA LEU A 22 -9.51 1.63 -7.08
C LEU A 22 -10.05 1.35 -8.48
N LYS A 23 -10.50 0.11 -8.74
CA LYS A 23 -10.98 -0.36 -10.06
C LYS A 23 -9.96 -0.11 -11.19
N ARG A 24 -8.67 -0.19 -10.86
CA ARG A 24 -7.56 -0.05 -11.80
C ARG A 24 -6.31 -0.77 -11.28
N PRO A 25 -5.38 -1.16 -12.16
CA PRO A 25 -4.06 -1.59 -11.71
C PRO A 25 -3.32 -0.44 -11.03
N LEU A 26 -2.52 -0.79 -10.03
CA LEU A 26 -1.57 0.13 -9.41
C LEU A 26 -0.31 0.22 -10.27
N GLU A 27 0.23 1.42 -10.40
CA GLU A 27 1.53 1.63 -11.02
C GLU A 27 2.64 0.93 -10.21
N PRO A 28 3.79 0.59 -10.81
CA PRO A 28 4.87 -0.10 -10.12
C PRO A 28 5.31 0.60 -8.82
N ILE A 29 5.35 1.94 -8.84
CA ILE A 29 5.71 2.74 -7.66
C ILE A 29 4.60 2.75 -6.60
N GLU A 30 3.32 2.74 -6.98
CA GLU A 30 2.21 2.63 -6.04
C GLU A 30 2.21 1.26 -5.34
N ARG A 31 2.48 0.18 -6.10
CA ARG A 31 2.66 -1.16 -5.53
C ARG A 31 3.83 -1.19 -4.55
N LEU A 32 4.98 -0.62 -4.91
CA LEU A 32 6.14 -0.52 -4.01
C LEU A 32 5.81 0.22 -2.72
N ILE A 33 5.09 1.35 -2.82
CA ILE A 33 4.65 2.14 -1.68
C ILE A 33 3.71 1.35 -0.78
N LEU A 34 2.72 0.66 -1.35
CA LEU A 34 1.75 -0.12 -0.61
C LEU A 34 2.42 -1.30 0.11
N LYS A 35 3.22 -2.08 -0.62
CA LYS A 35 3.99 -3.23 -0.09
C LYS A 35 4.95 -2.79 1.03
N SER A 36 5.69 -1.71 0.81
CA SER A 36 6.62 -1.16 1.81
C SER A 36 5.89 -0.63 3.05
N SER A 37 4.72 -0.02 2.86
CA SER A 37 3.89 0.48 3.97
C SER A 37 3.32 -0.67 4.80
N TRP A 38 2.90 -1.76 4.16
CA TRP A 38 2.49 -3.00 4.84
C TRP A 38 3.62 -3.59 5.68
N GLN A 39 4.86 -3.51 5.20
CA GLN A 39 6.06 -3.96 5.91
C GLN A 39 6.61 -2.95 6.94
N GLY A 40 5.97 -1.78 7.10
CA GLY A 40 6.43 -0.74 8.02
C GLY A 40 7.66 0.06 7.56
N LEU A 41 8.08 -0.07 6.29
CA LEU A 41 9.25 0.60 5.75
C LEU A 41 8.99 2.11 5.49
N PRO A 42 9.97 2.99 5.72
CA PRO A 42 9.85 4.43 5.42
C PRO A 42 9.95 4.72 3.92
N TYR A 43 9.42 5.86 3.47
CA TYR A 43 9.55 6.28 2.06
C TYR A 43 11.00 6.49 1.62
N THR A 44 11.88 6.82 2.57
CA THR A 44 13.33 6.88 2.33
C THR A 44 13.89 5.53 1.89
N ALA A 45 13.44 4.43 2.46
CA ALA A 45 13.89 3.09 2.07
C ALA A 45 13.46 2.79 0.63
N ILE A 46 12.25 3.17 0.23
CA ILE A 46 11.74 3.00 -1.14
C ILE A 46 12.56 3.84 -2.12
N ALA A 47 12.79 5.12 -1.79
CA ALA A 47 13.58 6.02 -2.62
C ALA A 47 15.00 5.46 -2.86
N THR A 48 15.64 4.97 -1.81
CA THR A 48 16.98 4.37 -1.89
C THR A 48 16.99 3.11 -2.75
N THR A 49 15.98 2.23 -2.63
CA THR A 49 15.96 0.95 -3.38
C THR A 49 15.46 1.09 -4.80
N SER A 50 14.59 2.05 -5.10
CA SER A 50 14.00 2.25 -6.42
C SER A 50 14.72 3.30 -7.28
N GLY A 51 15.62 4.09 -6.69
CA GLY A 51 16.28 5.22 -7.36
C GLY A 51 15.39 6.45 -7.57
N TYR A 52 14.18 6.47 -6.99
CA TYR A 52 13.29 7.63 -7.07
C TYR A 52 13.68 8.68 -6.03
N ALA A 53 13.45 9.95 -6.36
CA ALA A 53 13.55 11.01 -5.36
C ALA A 53 12.54 10.78 -4.23
N ASN A 54 12.97 10.94 -2.98
CA ASN A 54 12.08 10.79 -1.81
C ASN A 54 10.85 11.71 -1.90
N VAL A 55 11.01 12.92 -2.43
CA VAL A 55 9.89 13.85 -2.68
C VAL A 55 8.85 13.20 -3.58
N TYR A 56 9.27 12.63 -4.70
CA TYR A 56 8.38 11.95 -5.66
C TYR A 56 7.67 10.75 -5.03
N VAL A 57 8.38 9.91 -4.27
CA VAL A 57 7.76 8.77 -3.55
C VAL A 57 6.67 9.26 -2.58
N ARG A 58 6.89 10.38 -1.89
CA ARG A 58 5.91 10.97 -0.98
C ARG A 58 4.69 11.52 -1.71
N GLU A 59 4.89 12.17 -2.86
CA GLU A 59 3.81 12.70 -3.69
C GLU A 59 2.92 11.57 -4.22
N VAL A 60 3.52 10.54 -4.82
CA VAL A 60 2.78 9.34 -5.27
C VAL A 60 2.06 8.68 -4.10
N GLY A 61 2.74 8.53 -2.95
CA GLY A 61 2.14 7.94 -1.76
C GLY A 61 0.93 8.73 -1.25
N ALA A 62 1.01 10.06 -1.21
CA ALA A 62 -0.12 10.90 -0.81
C ALA A 62 -1.33 10.72 -1.74
N ARG A 63 -1.10 10.70 -3.06
CA ARG A 63 -2.14 10.47 -4.07
C ARG A 63 -2.78 9.09 -3.92
N LEU A 64 -1.97 8.06 -3.68
CA LEU A 64 -2.46 6.69 -3.45
C LEU A 64 -3.38 6.62 -2.23
N TRP A 65 -2.98 7.17 -1.08
CA TRP A 65 -3.80 7.15 0.13
C TRP A 65 -5.09 7.95 -0.01
N GLN A 66 -5.03 9.07 -0.72
CA GLN A 66 -6.21 9.87 -1.03
C GLN A 66 -7.21 9.06 -1.87
N ALA A 67 -6.75 8.48 -2.98
CA ALA A 67 -7.60 7.67 -3.86
C ALA A 67 -8.23 6.48 -3.12
N LEU A 68 -7.47 5.79 -2.26
CA LEU A 68 -7.99 4.70 -1.44
C LEU A 68 -9.02 5.19 -0.43
N SER A 69 -8.80 6.36 0.17
CA SER A 69 -9.74 6.93 1.13
C SER A 69 -11.08 7.29 0.48
N GLU A 70 -11.02 7.86 -0.72
CA GLU A 70 -12.18 8.20 -1.52
C GLU A 70 -12.94 6.94 -1.96
N ALA A 71 -12.23 5.91 -2.42
CA ALA A 71 -12.85 4.66 -2.88
C ALA A 71 -13.53 3.87 -1.74
N LEU A 72 -12.97 3.92 -0.53
CA LEU A 72 -13.48 3.17 0.62
C LEU A 72 -14.45 3.97 1.50
N GLY A 73 -14.59 5.28 1.27
CA GLY A 73 -15.38 6.16 2.12
C GLY A 73 -14.85 6.29 3.56
N THR A 74 -13.59 5.91 3.81
CA THR A 74 -12.94 5.98 5.13
C THR A 74 -11.50 6.45 4.99
N LYS A 75 -10.96 7.07 6.03
CA LYS A 75 -9.58 7.59 6.01
C LYS A 75 -8.56 6.45 6.01
N VAL A 76 -7.91 6.23 4.88
CA VAL A 76 -6.77 5.32 4.73
C VAL A 76 -5.48 6.11 4.90
N THR A 77 -4.55 5.56 5.68
CA THR A 77 -3.22 6.16 5.82
C THR A 77 -2.16 5.08 5.77
N LYS A 78 -0.92 5.45 5.47
CA LYS A 78 0.25 4.56 5.54
C LYS A 78 0.29 3.68 6.80
N LYS A 79 -0.11 4.21 7.97
CA LYS A 79 -0.04 3.51 9.27
C LYS A 79 -1.33 2.75 9.62
N ARG A 80 -2.39 2.93 8.84
CA ARG A 80 -3.71 2.34 9.06
C ARG A 80 -4.25 1.87 7.72
N LEU A 81 -3.88 0.65 7.38
CA LEU A 81 -4.49 -0.09 6.29
C LEU A 81 -5.69 -0.87 6.86
N PRO A 82 -6.82 -0.93 6.15
CA PRO A 82 -8.07 -1.51 6.66
C PRO A 82 -8.13 -3.05 6.56
N TRP A 83 -7.07 -3.68 6.05
CA TRP A 83 -6.92 -5.13 5.86
C TRP A 83 -5.80 -5.63 6.75
#